data_AF-A0A2S0UT18-F1
#
_entry.id   AF-A0A2S0UT18-F1
#
_cell.length_a   1.000
_cell.length_b   1.000
_cell.length_c   1.000
_cell.angle_alpha   90.00
_cell.angle_beta   90.00
_cell.angle_gamma   90.00
#
_symmetry.space_group_name_H-M   'P 1'
#
loop_
_entity.id
_entity.type
_entity.pdbx_description
1 polymer ?
#
loop_
_entity_poly.entity_id
_entity_poly.type
_entity_poly.pdbx_seq_one_letter_code
_entity_poly.pdbx_strand_id
1 'polypeptide(L)'
;MVQLDRYSVSDVINRGGTFLGSARFPAFREEAVRQVCVENMRKHDLDALVVIGGDGSYMGAKRLTEMGFPCIGLPGTIDNDVAGTDYTIGYFTALETVVEAIDRLRDTSSSHQRISIVEVMGRHCGDLTLAAAIAGGCEFIVLPEVDFKKEDLVEEIKAGIAKGKKHAIVAITELVCDVDELAHYIETETGRETRATVLGHIQRGGSPVAYDRILASRMGAYSIELLQQGYGGRCVGIQNEKLVHHDIIDAIE
;
A
#
# COMPACT_ATOMS: atom_id res chain seq x y z
N MET A 1 -5.71 23.76 16.88
CA MET A 1 -4.41 23.08 16.71
C MET A 1 -4.09 22.34 17.98
N VAL A 2 -3.58 21.11 17.90
CA VAL A 2 -3.19 20.31 19.08
C VAL A 2 -1.66 20.28 19.12
N GLN A 3 -1.07 20.69 20.24
CA GLN A 3 0.37 20.63 20.43
C GLN A 3 0.77 19.20 20.80
N LEU A 4 1.78 18.67 20.12
CA LEU A 4 2.34 17.34 20.39
C LEU A 4 3.63 17.47 21.21
N ASP A 5 3.74 16.67 22.25
CA ASP A 5 4.94 16.50 23.06
C ASP A 5 5.39 15.01 23.06
N ARG A 6 6.45 14.69 23.81
CA ARG A 6 6.96 13.31 23.91
C ARG A 6 5.92 12.33 24.46
N TYR A 7 5.06 12.77 25.36
CA TYR A 7 4.03 11.92 25.97
C TYR A 7 2.87 11.68 25.00
N SER A 8 2.52 12.66 24.17
CA SER A 8 1.44 12.54 23.19
C SER A 8 1.65 11.44 22.14
N VAL A 9 2.90 11.02 21.93
CA VAL A 9 3.29 9.94 21.00
C VAL A 9 3.76 8.67 21.72
N SER A 10 3.63 8.63 23.06
CA SER A 10 3.86 7.40 23.83
C SER A 10 2.78 6.36 23.51
N ASP A 11 3.14 5.07 23.53
CA ASP A 11 2.24 3.95 23.19
C ASP A 11 1.59 4.01 21.79
N VAL A 12 2.19 4.74 20.84
CA VAL A 12 1.70 4.81 19.45
C VAL A 12 2.46 3.85 18.51
N ILE A 13 3.71 3.49 18.82
CA ILE A 13 4.60 2.75 17.89
C ILE A 13 4.05 1.40 17.40
N ASN A 14 3.18 0.76 18.18
CA ASN A 14 2.56 -0.53 17.86
C ASN A 14 1.07 -0.42 17.47
N ARG A 15 0.57 0.79 17.24
CA ARG A 15 -0.83 1.04 16.86
C ARG A 15 -0.93 1.28 15.36
N GLY A 16 -1.85 0.55 14.71
CA GLY A 16 -2.21 0.81 13.32
C GLY A 16 -3.04 2.08 13.15
N GLY A 17 -3.17 2.50 11.89
CA GLY A 17 -3.87 3.73 11.52
C GLY A 17 -3.08 5.00 11.91
N THR A 18 -3.78 6.14 11.94
CA THR A 18 -3.21 7.44 12.34
C THR A 18 -4.10 8.11 13.37
N PHE A 19 -3.54 8.48 14.52
CA PHE A 19 -4.27 9.18 15.58
C PHE A 19 -4.61 10.63 15.21
N LEU A 20 -3.93 11.20 14.21
CA LEU A 20 -4.24 12.53 13.64
C LEU A 20 -5.44 12.48 12.68
N GLY A 21 -5.83 11.28 12.25
CA GLY A 21 -6.82 11.09 11.19
C GLY A 21 -6.26 11.34 9.80
N SER A 22 -7.06 11.02 8.79
CA SER A 22 -6.78 11.31 7.39
C SER A 22 -8.10 11.55 6.67
N ALA A 23 -8.11 12.47 5.70
CA ALA A 23 -9.28 12.80 4.91
C ALA A 23 -8.88 13.16 3.49
N ARG A 24 -9.71 12.79 2.51
CA ARG A 24 -9.54 13.26 1.13
C ARG A 24 -10.01 14.71 1.03
N PHE A 25 -9.16 15.57 0.48
CA PHE A 25 -9.50 16.98 0.26
C PHE A 25 -9.10 17.46 -1.14
N PRO A 26 -9.85 17.10 -2.20
CA PRO A 26 -9.51 17.42 -3.59
C PRO A 26 -9.38 18.92 -3.87
N ALA A 27 -10.13 19.77 -3.14
CA ALA A 27 -10.08 21.22 -3.25
C ALA A 27 -8.68 21.80 -2.93
N PHE A 28 -7.79 21.06 -2.25
CA PHE A 28 -6.40 21.48 -2.02
C PHE A 28 -5.58 21.65 -3.32
N ARG A 29 -6.09 21.14 -4.45
CA ARG A 29 -5.52 21.41 -5.78
C ARG A 29 -5.69 22.86 -6.21
N GLU A 30 -6.63 23.59 -5.62
CA GLU A 30 -6.86 25.01 -5.90
C GLU A 30 -5.87 25.88 -5.12
N GLU A 31 -5.23 26.84 -5.80
CA GLU A 31 -4.24 27.73 -5.17
C GLU A 31 -4.86 28.59 -4.07
N ALA A 32 -6.08 29.10 -4.27
CA ALA A 32 -6.81 29.88 -3.27
C ALA A 32 -7.00 29.11 -1.96
N VAL A 33 -7.25 27.79 -2.03
CA VAL A 33 -7.39 26.93 -0.86
C VAL A 33 -6.04 26.71 -0.16
N ARG A 34 -4.96 26.55 -0.92
CA ARG A 34 -3.61 26.45 -0.35
C ARG A 34 -3.17 27.76 0.31
N GLN A 35 -3.59 28.91 -0.21
CA GLN A 35 -3.30 30.19 0.40
C GLN A 35 -3.90 30.30 1.81
N VAL A 36 -5.12 29.80 2.01
CA VAL A 36 -5.73 29.69 3.35
C VAL A 36 -4.91 28.77 4.27
N CYS A 37 -4.36 27.67 3.73
CA CYS A 37 -3.47 26.80 4.50
C CYS A 37 -2.20 27.53 4.95
N VAL A 38 -1.54 28.23 4.02
CA VAL A 38 -0.35 29.06 4.31
C VAL A 38 -0.63 30.12 5.38
N GLU A 39 -1.77 30.80 5.29
CA GLU A 39 -2.19 31.78 6.30
C GLU A 39 -2.38 31.14 7.68
N ASN A 40 -2.99 29.95 7.74
CA ASN A 40 -3.13 29.20 8.98
C ASN A 40 -1.78 28.75 9.54
N MET A 41 -0.84 28.32 8.70
CA MET A 41 0.51 27.95 9.13
C MET A 41 1.25 29.16 9.73
N ARG A 42 1.20 30.32 9.07
CA ARG A 42 1.78 31.58 9.59
C ARG A 42 1.14 32.00 10.90
N LYS A 43 -0.18 31.91 11.00
CA LYS A 43 -0.93 32.26 12.22
C LYS A 43 -0.55 31.39 13.43
N HIS A 44 -0.05 30.19 13.17
CA HIS A 44 0.34 29.23 14.19
C HIS A 44 1.87 29.09 14.32
N ASP A 45 2.65 30.01 13.74
CA ASP A 45 4.11 30.04 13.81
C ASP A 45 4.75 28.70 13.38
N LEU A 46 4.24 28.11 12.30
CA LEU A 46 4.78 26.89 11.71
C LEU A 46 5.78 27.19 10.61
N ASP A 47 7.01 26.70 10.77
CA ASP A 47 8.10 26.94 9.82
C ASP A 47 8.20 25.89 8.71
N ALA A 48 7.72 24.67 8.96
CA ALA A 48 7.89 23.52 8.07
C ALA A 48 6.79 22.47 8.27
N LEU A 49 6.71 21.50 7.34
CA LEU A 49 5.76 20.39 7.43
C LEU A 49 6.37 19.05 7.00
N VAL A 50 6.14 18.00 7.80
CA VAL A 50 6.37 16.62 7.36
C VAL A 50 5.03 16.02 6.97
N VAL A 51 4.93 15.54 5.72
CA VAL A 51 3.70 15.00 5.13
C VAL A 51 3.86 13.50 4.95
N ILE A 52 2.96 12.70 5.52
CA ILE A 52 2.99 11.24 5.43
C ILE A 52 1.81 10.78 4.57
N GLY A 53 2.09 10.08 3.47
CA GLY A 53 1.06 9.58 2.56
C GLY A 53 1.66 9.10 1.23
N GLY A 54 0.81 8.92 0.22
CA GLY A 54 1.24 8.62 -1.16
C GLY A 54 1.35 9.87 -2.05
N ASP A 55 1.44 9.65 -3.36
CA ASP A 55 1.73 10.68 -4.38
C ASP A 55 0.83 11.91 -4.32
N GLY A 56 -0.47 11.71 -4.07
CA GLY A 56 -1.44 12.80 -3.94
C GLY A 56 -1.08 13.79 -2.82
N SER A 57 -0.53 13.27 -1.72
CA SER A 57 -0.06 14.09 -0.59
C SER A 57 1.25 14.80 -0.93
N TYR A 58 2.14 14.15 -1.68
CA TYR A 58 3.41 14.73 -2.12
C TYR A 58 3.22 15.93 -3.03
N MET A 59 2.25 15.87 -3.94
CA MET A 59 1.89 17.03 -4.77
C MET A 59 1.47 18.23 -3.92
N GLY A 60 0.71 18.01 -2.85
CA GLY A 60 0.37 19.07 -1.89
C GLY A 60 1.60 19.65 -1.20
N ALA A 61 2.51 18.79 -0.75
CA ALA A 61 3.78 19.17 -0.11
C ALA A 61 4.69 20.00 -1.04
N LYS A 62 4.78 19.62 -2.33
CA LYS A 62 5.55 20.38 -3.33
C LYS A 62 4.97 21.79 -3.50
N ARG A 63 3.66 21.92 -3.69
CA ARG A 63 3.01 23.23 -3.86
C ARG A 63 3.17 24.13 -2.64
N LEU A 64 3.11 23.58 -1.42
CA LEU A 64 3.40 24.35 -0.20
C LEU A 64 4.87 24.80 -0.14
N THR A 65 5.79 23.97 -0.59
CA THR A 65 7.22 24.32 -0.69
C THR A 65 7.44 25.50 -1.64
N GLU A 66 6.80 25.48 -2.82
CA GLU A 66 6.83 26.60 -3.79
C GLU A 66 6.26 27.90 -3.21
N MET A 67 5.33 27.80 -2.24
CA MET A 67 4.76 28.94 -1.52
C MET A 67 5.59 29.39 -0.31
N GLY A 68 6.80 28.82 -0.13
CA GLY A 68 7.76 29.21 0.89
C GLY A 68 7.73 28.42 2.19
N PHE A 69 7.01 27.28 2.25
CA PHE A 69 6.96 26.40 3.42
C PHE A 69 7.66 25.06 3.13
N PRO A 70 8.89 24.84 3.60
CA PRO A 70 9.62 23.61 3.33
C PRO A 70 8.84 22.40 3.82
N CYS A 71 8.53 21.51 2.89
CA CYS A 71 7.86 20.24 3.18
C CYS A 71 8.75 19.04 2.87
N ILE A 72 8.64 17.99 3.68
CA ILE A 72 9.24 16.68 3.41
C ILE A 72 8.15 15.61 3.34
N GLY A 73 8.15 14.81 2.27
CA GLY A 73 7.23 13.69 2.08
C GLY A 73 7.80 12.37 2.61
N LEU A 74 6.98 11.59 3.32
CA LEU A 74 7.26 10.21 3.74
C LEU A 74 6.24 9.24 3.14
N PRO A 75 6.67 8.08 2.59
CA PRO A 75 5.79 7.19 1.82
C PRO A 75 4.94 6.34 2.77
N GLY A 76 3.68 6.73 2.93
CA GLY A 76 2.71 6.04 3.81
C GLY A 76 1.56 5.46 3.00
N THR A 77 1.72 4.23 2.53
CA THR A 77 0.74 3.49 1.73
C THR A 77 1.03 1.99 1.82
N ILE A 78 -0.02 1.16 1.68
CA ILE A 78 0.13 -0.30 1.61
C ILE A 78 0.39 -0.81 0.19
N ASP A 79 0.11 0.04 -0.81
CA ASP A 79 0.07 -0.36 -2.23
C ASP A 79 1.48 -0.49 -2.84
N ASN A 80 2.53 -0.01 -2.14
CA ASN A 80 3.92 0.08 -2.61
C ASN A 80 4.12 0.84 -3.93
N ASP A 81 3.23 1.79 -4.22
CA ASP A 81 3.11 2.48 -5.51
C ASP A 81 3.82 3.85 -5.56
N VAL A 82 4.66 4.16 -4.56
CA VAL A 82 5.37 5.46 -4.49
C VAL A 82 6.77 5.32 -5.09
N ALA A 83 7.05 6.09 -6.13
CA ALA A 83 8.36 6.08 -6.75
C ALA A 83 9.44 6.77 -5.89
N GLY A 84 10.70 6.37 -6.11
CA GLY A 84 11.85 6.83 -5.32
C GLY A 84 12.09 6.06 -4.00
N THR A 85 11.32 5.00 -3.74
CA THR A 85 11.52 4.09 -2.61
C THR A 85 11.26 2.64 -3.04
N ASP A 86 12.04 1.69 -2.53
CA ASP A 86 11.83 0.26 -2.74
C ASP A 86 10.61 -0.24 -1.94
N TYR A 87 10.39 0.38 -0.76
CA TYR A 87 9.29 0.02 0.15
C TYR A 87 8.60 1.24 0.74
N THR A 88 7.28 1.16 0.88
CA THR A 88 6.44 2.15 1.56
C THR A 88 6.04 1.68 2.96
N ILE A 89 5.81 2.63 3.87
CA ILE A 89 5.39 2.33 5.25
C ILE A 89 3.97 1.77 5.23
N GLY A 90 3.82 0.53 5.71
CA GLY A 90 2.57 -0.21 5.79
C GLY A 90 2.50 -1.39 4.84
N TYR A 91 3.38 -1.45 3.83
CA TYR A 91 3.42 -2.53 2.85
C TYR A 91 3.63 -3.91 3.50
N PHE A 92 4.63 -4.04 4.37
CA PHE A 92 4.94 -5.33 5.00
C PHE A 92 3.86 -5.79 5.97
N THR A 93 3.20 -4.86 6.67
CA THR A 93 2.04 -5.17 7.53
C THR A 93 0.86 -5.67 6.71
N ALA A 94 0.58 -5.05 5.56
CA ALA A 94 -0.44 -5.53 4.64
C ALA A 94 -0.09 -6.91 4.09
N LEU A 95 1.18 -7.13 3.71
CA LEU A 95 1.67 -8.41 3.23
C LEU A 95 1.43 -9.54 4.24
N GLU A 96 1.80 -9.35 5.51
CA GLU A 96 1.54 -10.36 6.56
C GLU A 96 0.04 -10.64 6.72
N THR A 97 -0.80 -9.59 6.65
CA THR A 97 -2.26 -9.75 6.74
C THR A 97 -2.82 -10.59 5.58
N VAL A 98 -2.34 -10.36 4.35
CA VAL A 98 -2.77 -11.11 3.17
C VAL A 98 -2.28 -12.56 3.23
N VAL A 99 -1.02 -12.78 3.61
CA VAL A 99 -0.44 -14.13 3.75
C VAL A 99 -1.20 -14.92 4.82
N GLU A 100 -1.51 -14.33 5.97
CA GLU A 100 -2.32 -14.97 7.01
C GLU A 100 -3.71 -15.37 6.48
N ALA A 101 -4.33 -14.53 5.65
CA ALA A 101 -5.61 -14.86 5.04
C ALA A 101 -5.48 -16.02 4.03
N ILE A 102 -4.43 -16.03 3.20
CA ILE A 102 -4.14 -17.11 2.25
C ILE A 102 -3.93 -18.44 2.98
N ASP A 103 -3.19 -18.45 4.09
CA ASP A 103 -2.97 -19.67 4.89
C ASP A 103 -4.29 -20.23 5.42
N ARG A 104 -5.16 -19.38 5.97
CA ARG A 104 -6.50 -19.78 6.44
C ARG A 104 -7.38 -20.32 5.31
N LEU A 105 -7.30 -19.71 4.12
CA LEU A 105 -8.03 -20.18 2.93
C LEU A 105 -7.47 -21.51 2.41
N ARG A 106 -6.15 -21.74 2.52
CA ARG A 106 -5.49 -22.98 2.10
C ARG A 106 -5.98 -24.19 2.88
N ASP A 107 -6.11 -24.07 4.20
CA ASP A 107 -6.60 -25.17 5.05
C ASP A 107 -8.00 -25.64 4.66
N THR A 108 -8.89 -24.69 4.38
CA THR A 108 -10.27 -24.99 3.97
C THR A 108 -10.34 -25.51 2.54
N SER A 109 -9.53 -24.95 1.63
CA SER A 109 -9.49 -25.35 0.22
C SER A 109 -8.97 -26.77 0.03
N SER A 110 -7.93 -27.14 0.79
CA SER A 110 -7.35 -28.49 0.79
C SER A 110 -8.35 -29.54 1.27
N SER A 111 -9.15 -29.20 2.28
CA SER A 111 -10.16 -30.10 2.88
C SER A 111 -11.32 -30.42 1.94
N HIS A 112 -11.71 -29.47 1.08
CA HIS A 112 -12.87 -29.59 0.19
C HIS A 112 -12.52 -29.69 -1.30
N GLN A 113 -11.23 -29.76 -1.64
CA GLN A 113 -10.73 -29.78 -3.03
C GLN A 113 -11.22 -28.61 -3.90
N ARG A 114 -11.18 -27.40 -3.33
CA ARG A 114 -11.73 -26.17 -3.94
C ARG A 114 -10.67 -25.32 -4.62
N ILE A 115 -11.15 -24.43 -5.49
CA ILE A 115 -10.37 -23.32 -6.03
C ILE A 115 -10.76 -22.07 -5.24
N SER A 116 -9.78 -21.34 -4.69
CA SER A 116 -10.02 -20.09 -3.99
C SER A 116 -9.39 -18.94 -4.77
N ILE A 117 -10.17 -17.89 -5.01
CA ILE A 117 -9.69 -16.63 -5.58
C ILE A 117 -9.60 -15.63 -4.44
N VAL A 118 -8.45 -14.98 -4.30
CA VAL A 118 -8.18 -13.99 -3.25
C VAL A 118 -7.90 -12.65 -3.90
N GLU A 119 -8.81 -11.69 -3.70
CA GLU A 119 -8.63 -10.31 -4.17
C GLU A 119 -7.82 -9.51 -3.15
N VAL A 120 -6.69 -8.98 -3.63
CA VAL A 120 -5.67 -8.26 -2.85
C VAL A 120 -5.65 -6.79 -3.29
N MET A 121 -5.46 -5.87 -2.33
CA MET A 121 -5.34 -4.44 -2.65
C MET A 121 -4.03 -4.13 -3.36
N GLY A 122 -3.93 -2.93 -3.93
CA GLY A 122 -2.76 -2.46 -4.67
C GLY A 122 -3.11 -1.60 -5.87
N ARG A 123 -4.41 -1.46 -6.18
CA ARG A 123 -4.96 -0.64 -7.27
C ARG A 123 -4.35 -0.94 -8.64
N HIS A 124 -3.26 -0.26 -8.98
CA HIS A 124 -2.56 -0.38 -10.26
C HIS A 124 -1.13 -0.93 -10.09
N CYS A 125 -0.77 -1.35 -8.88
CA CYS A 125 0.50 -1.96 -8.52
C CYS A 125 0.27 -3.40 -8.00
N GLY A 126 0.93 -4.36 -8.63
CA GLY A 126 0.85 -5.79 -8.34
C GLY A 126 1.79 -6.26 -7.22
N ASP A 127 2.63 -5.39 -6.65
CA ASP A 127 3.69 -5.77 -5.69
C ASP A 127 3.16 -6.57 -4.50
N LEU A 128 2.06 -6.12 -3.89
CA LEU A 128 1.45 -6.79 -2.75
C LEU A 128 0.90 -8.17 -3.15
N THR A 129 0.25 -8.25 -4.31
CA THR A 129 -0.33 -9.50 -4.83
C THR A 129 0.76 -10.50 -5.17
N LEU A 130 1.83 -10.06 -5.85
CA LEU A 130 2.96 -10.89 -6.25
C LEU A 130 3.71 -11.43 -5.02
N ALA A 131 4.05 -10.56 -4.07
CA ALA A 131 4.75 -10.98 -2.86
C ALA A 131 3.90 -11.93 -2.01
N ALA A 132 2.62 -11.64 -1.83
CA ALA A 132 1.70 -12.49 -1.09
C ALA A 132 1.51 -13.86 -1.76
N ALA A 133 1.43 -13.89 -3.10
CA ALA A 133 1.33 -15.14 -3.84
C ALA A 133 2.56 -16.03 -3.69
N ILE A 134 3.76 -15.45 -3.76
CA ILE A 134 5.02 -16.19 -3.55
C ILE A 134 5.09 -16.71 -2.11
N ALA A 135 4.84 -15.85 -1.12
CA ALA A 135 4.92 -16.20 0.29
C ALA A 135 3.85 -17.23 0.71
N GLY A 136 2.63 -17.09 0.20
CA GLY A 136 1.51 -17.99 0.46
C GLY A 136 1.48 -19.23 -0.44
N GLY A 137 2.42 -19.36 -1.39
CA GLY A 137 2.50 -20.49 -2.31
C GLY A 137 1.30 -20.64 -3.25
N CYS A 138 0.74 -19.52 -3.72
CA CYS A 138 -0.39 -19.53 -4.66
C CYS A 138 0.00 -20.17 -5.98
N GLU A 139 -0.91 -20.94 -6.57
CA GLU A 139 -0.67 -21.63 -7.83
C GLU A 139 -0.74 -20.69 -9.03
N PHE A 140 -1.55 -19.63 -8.94
CA PHE A 140 -1.75 -18.66 -10.01
C PHE A 140 -1.78 -17.23 -9.47
N ILE A 141 -1.33 -16.30 -10.30
CA ILE A 141 -1.20 -14.88 -9.97
C ILE A 141 -1.72 -14.07 -11.15
N VAL A 142 -2.55 -13.06 -10.86
CA VAL A 142 -3.06 -12.10 -11.84
C VAL A 142 -2.71 -10.69 -11.36
N LEU A 143 -1.91 -9.99 -12.16
CA LEU A 143 -1.34 -8.67 -11.84
C LEU A 143 -1.76 -7.65 -12.91
N PRO A 144 -1.89 -6.36 -12.58
CA PRO A 144 -2.23 -5.32 -13.55
C PRO A 144 -1.10 -5.07 -14.57
N GLU A 145 0.16 -5.40 -14.25
CA GLU A 145 1.32 -5.21 -15.12
C GLU A 145 1.48 -6.28 -16.21
N VAL A 146 0.71 -7.38 -16.13
CA VAL A 146 0.82 -8.53 -17.03
C VAL A 146 -0.51 -8.73 -17.75
N ASP A 147 -0.45 -8.94 -19.07
CA ASP A 147 -1.65 -9.24 -19.86
C ASP A 147 -2.38 -10.47 -19.31
N PHE A 148 -3.63 -10.28 -18.92
CA PHE A 148 -4.47 -11.31 -18.34
C PHE A 148 -5.56 -11.76 -19.32
N LYS A 149 -5.63 -13.08 -19.55
CA LYS A 149 -6.75 -13.73 -20.24
C LYS A 149 -7.31 -14.82 -19.34
N LYS A 150 -8.63 -14.78 -19.12
CA LYS A 150 -9.33 -15.76 -18.28
C LYS A 150 -9.24 -17.18 -18.84
N GLU A 151 -9.14 -17.32 -20.16
CA GLU A 151 -9.01 -18.60 -20.85
C GLU A 151 -7.68 -19.29 -20.47
N ASP A 152 -6.57 -18.55 -20.52
CA ASP A 152 -5.23 -19.06 -20.19
C ASP A 152 -5.17 -19.53 -18.73
N LEU A 153 -5.78 -18.76 -17.80
CA LEU A 153 -5.89 -19.15 -16.39
C LEU A 153 -6.65 -20.48 -16.22
N VAL A 154 -7.76 -20.66 -16.92
CA VAL A 154 -8.57 -21.88 -16.85
C VAL A 154 -7.81 -23.09 -17.40
N GLU A 155 -7.08 -22.92 -18.51
CA GLU A 155 -6.25 -24.00 -19.09
C GLU A 155 -5.18 -24.47 -18.10
N GLU A 156 -4.50 -23.52 -17.46
CA GLU A 156 -3.48 -23.80 -16.44
C GLU A 156 -4.07 -24.48 -15.20
N ILE A 157 -5.26 -24.06 -14.74
CA ILE A 157 -5.98 -24.72 -13.66
C ILE A 157 -6.32 -26.17 -14.05
N LYS A 158 -6.89 -26.39 -15.25
CA LYS A 158 -7.22 -27.74 -15.77
C LYS A 158 -5.97 -28.62 -15.83
N ALA A 159 -4.83 -28.08 -16.28
CA ALA A 159 -3.55 -28.79 -16.30
C ALA A 159 -3.06 -29.15 -14.88
N GLY A 160 -3.21 -28.24 -13.91
CA GLY A 160 -2.92 -28.50 -12.50
C GLY A 160 -3.78 -29.60 -11.89
N ILE A 161 -5.08 -29.60 -12.19
CA ILE A 161 -6.03 -30.64 -11.79
C ILE A 161 -5.62 -32.01 -12.37
N ALA A 162 -5.28 -32.06 -13.66
CA ALA A 162 -4.84 -33.29 -14.32
C ALA A 162 -3.53 -33.86 -13.72
N LYS A 163 -2.65 -33.01 -13.19
CA LYS A 163 -1.44 -33.39 -12.45
C LYS A 163 -1.72 -33.85 -11.01
N GLY A 164 -2.98 -33.86 -10.58
CA GLY A 164 -3.40 -34.35 -9.26
C GLY A 164 -3.45 -33.27 -8.16
N LYS A 165 -3.37 -31.97 -8.50
CA LYS A 165 -3.57 -30.91 -7.50
C LYS A 165 -4.98 -30.97 -6.93
N LYS A 166 -5.09 -31.03 -5.60
CA LYS A 166 -6.37 -31.15 -4.89
C LYS A 166 -7.07 -29.80 -4.73
N HIS A 167 -6.31 -28.73 -4.55
CA HIS A 167 -6.81 -27.37 -4.43
C HIS A 167 -5.94 -26.42 -5.27
N ALA A 168 -6.42 -25.20 -5.46
CA ALA A 168 -5.65 -24.12 -6.07
C ALA A 168 -6.05 -22.78 -5.44
N ILE A 169 -5.09 -21.88 -5.29
CA ILE A 169 -5.28 -20.51 -4.87
C ILE A 169 -4.83 -19.59 -6.00
N VAL A 170 -5.72 -18.68 -6.39
CA VAL A 170 -5.48 -17.62 -7.37
C VAL A 170 -5.41 -16.31 -6.59
N ALA A 171 -4.25 -15.66 -6.57
CA ALA A 171 -4.11 -14.30 -6.05
C ALA A 171 -4.33 -13.31 -7.20
N ILE A 172 -5.20 -12.33 -7.01
CA ILE A 172 -5.54 -11.32 -8.01
C ILE A 172 -5.54 -9.93 -7.40
N THR A 173 -4.95 -8.97 -8.11
CA THR A 173 -5.00 -7.56 -7.72
C THR A 173 -6.39 -6.97 -7.99
N GLU A 174 -6.89 -6.12 -7.09
CA GLU A 174 -8.15 -5.39 -7.27
C GLU A 174 -8.19 -4.61 -8.60
N LEU A 175 -9.40 -4.35 -9.12
CA LEU A 175 -9.65 -3.60 -10.37
C LEU A 175 -9.21 -4.29 -11.68
N VAL A 176 -8.65 -5.50 -11.64
CA VAL A 176 -8.33 -6.26 -12.86
C VAL A 176 -9.58 -6.88 -13.50
N CYS A 177 -10.43 -7.54 -12.71
CA CYS A 177 -11.73 -8.07 -13.16
C CYS A 177 -12.70 -8.24 -11.99
N ASP A 178 -13.95 -8.59 -12.29
CA ASP A 178 -14.92 -9.03 -11.27
C ASP A 178 -14.59 -10.46 -10.82
N VAL A 179 -14.25 -10.63 -9.55
CA VAL A 179 -13.82 -11.92 -8.99
C VAL A 179 -14.96 -12.93 -8.81
N ASP A 180 -16.20 -12.46 -8.65
CA ASP A 180 -17.37 -13.34 -8.55
C ASP A 180 -17.74 -13.90 -9.92
N GLU A 181 -17.69 -13.06 -10.96
CA GLU A 181 -17.84 -13.51 -12.35
C GLU A 181 -16.72 -14.49 -12.75
N LEU A 182 -15.47 -14.20 -12.36
CA LEU A 182 -14.34 -15.10 -12.62
C LEU A 182 -14.51 -16.44 -11.89
N ALA A 183 -14.96 -16.43 -10.64
CA ALA A 183 -15.22 -17.66 -9.89
C ALA A 183 -16.30 -18.52 -10.58
N HIS A 184 -17.41 -17.91 -11.03
CA HIS A 184 -18.45 -18.63 -11.74
C HIS A 184 -17.97 -19.21 -13.08
N TYR A 185 -17.14 -18.45 -13.81
CA TYR A 185 -16.54 -18.89 -15.06
C TYR A 185 -15.61 -20.11 -14.83
N ILE A 186 -14.71 -20.04 -13.85
CA ILE A 186 -13.80 -21.15 -13.51
C ILE A 186 -14.59 -22.38 -13.05
N GLU A 187 -15.63 -22.22 -12.22
CA GLU A 187 -16.45 -23.34 -11.75
C GLU A 187 -17.18 -24.04 -12.91
N THR A 188 -17.72 -23.27 -13.86
CA THR A 188 -18.38 -23.80 -15.06
C THR A 188 -17.41 -24.59 -15.94
N GLU A 189 -16.21 -24.07 -16.13
CA GLU A 189 -15.21 -24.66 -17.04
C GLU A 189 -14.48 -25.86 -16.44
N THR A 190 -14.26 -25.87 -15.13
CA THR A 190 -13.44 -26.90 -14.45
C THR A 190 -14.27 -27.94 -13.71
N GLY A 191 -15.55 -27.64 -13.43
CA GLY A 191 -16.41 -28.47 -12.58
C GLY A 191 -16.00 -28.50 -11.11
N ARG A 192 -15.04 -27.66 -10.69
CA ARG A 192 -14.64 -27.52 -9.28
C ARG A 192 -15.27 -26.28 -8.64
N GLU A 193 -15.82 -26.49 -7.46
CA GLU A 193 -16.38 -25.41 -6.63
C GLU A 193 -15.32 -24.32 -6.43
N THR A 194 -15.65 -23.10 -6.87
CA THR A 194 -14.75 -21.95 -6.84
C THR A 194 -15.33 -20.87 -5.94
N ARG A 195 -14.50 -20.28 -5.07
CA ARG A 195 -14.94 -19.24 -4.12
C ARG A 195 -14.03 -18.03 -4.20
N ALA A 196 -14.61 -16.87 -4.44
CA ALA A 196 -13.91 -15.60 -4.33
C ALA A 196 -13.94 -15.10 -2.87
N THR A 197 -12.85 -14.48 -2.44
CA THR A 197 -12.73 -13.81 -1.16
C THR A 197 -12.07 -12.46 -1.39
N VAL A 198 -12.84 -11.40 -1.19
CA VAL A 198 -12.35 -10.02 -1.21
C VAL A 198 -11.90 -9.66 0.19
N LEU A 199 -10.59 -9.55 0.42
CA LEU A 199 -10.05 -9.18 1.73
C LEU A 199 -10.45 -7.75 2.11
N GLY A 200 -10.42 -6.85 1.12
CA GLY A 200 -10.80 -5.45 1.29
C GLY A 200 -9.98 -4.75 2.39
N HIS A 201 -10.66 -3.96 3.22
CA HIS A 201 -10.01 -3.00 4.12
C HIS A 201 -9.28 -3.60 5.32
N ILE A 202 -9.38 -4.91 5.59
CA ILE A 202 -8.61 -5.53 6.66
C ILE A 202 -7.10 -5.38 6.44
N GLN A 203 -6.67 -5.28 5.18
CA GLN A 203 -5.28 -5.08 4.75
C GLN A 203 -4.70 -3.71 5.16
N ARG A 204 -5.55 -2.73 5.52
CA ARG A 204 -5.14 -1.38 5.95
C ARG A 204 -5.04 -1.22 7.46
N GLY A 205 -5.48 -2.24 8.21
CA GLY A 205 -5.53 -2.24 9.67
C GLY A 205 -4.48 -3.15 10.29
N GLY A 206 -4.53 -3.28 11.61
CA GLY A 206 -3.61 -4.15 12.35
C GLY A 206 -2.42 -3.41 12.97
N SER A 207 -1.71 -4.11 13.86
CA SER A 207 -0.49 -3.57 14.47
C SER A 207 0.63 -3.61 13.43
N PRO A 208 1.40 -2.51 13.23
CA PRO A 208 2.48 -2.52 12.25
C PRO A 208 3.53 -3.58 12.63
N VAL A 209 4.07 -4.26 11.64
CA VAL A 209 5.11 -5.28 11.82
C VAL A 209 6.46 -4.63 12.13
N ALA A 210 7.45 -5.43 12.56
CA ALA A 210 8.74 -4.91 13.00
C ALA A 210 9.42 -4.04 11.92
N TYR A 211 9.36 -4.46 10.66
CA TYR A 211 9.96 -3.73 9.54
C TYR A 211 9.34 -2.35 9.37
N ASP A 212 8.01 -2.25 9.32
CA ASP A 212 7.30 -0.97 9.16
C ASP A 212 7.56 -0.02 10.34
N ARG A 213 7.65 -0.54 11.58
CA ARG A 213 8.00 0.30 12.74
C ARG A 213 9.40 0.89 12.61
N ILE A 214 10.37 0.08 12.20
CA ILE A 214 11.76 0.51 12.06
C ILE A 214 11.89 1.49 10.88
N LEU A 215 11.29 1.18 9.74
CA LEU A 215 11.31 2.01 8.54
C LEU A 215 10.70 3.40 8.83
N ALA A 216 9.49 3.43 9.42
CA ALA A 216 8.83 4.68 9.79
C ALA A 216 9.65 5.50 10.78
N SER A 217 10.26 4.85 11.77
CA SER A 217 11.11 5.53 12.76
C SER A 217 12.34 6.17 12.11
N ARG A 218 13.01 5.43 11.22
CA ARG A 218 14.19 5.90 10.48
C ARG A 218 13.85 7.07 9.55
N MET A 219 12.79 6.93 8.76
CA MET A 219 12.32 7.96 7.83
C MET A 219 11.85 9.22 8.57
N GLY A 220 11.14 9.05 9.71
CA GLY A 220 10.72 10.15 10.57
C GLY A 220 11.89 10.96 11.09
N ALA A 221 12.91 10.31 11.65
CA ALA A 221 14.12 11.00 12.12
C ALA A 221 14.86 11.71 10.97
N TYR A 222 15.04 11.02 9.84
CA TYR A 222 15.74 11.57 8.67
C TYR A 222 15.02 12.79 8.07
N SER A 223 13.69 12.83 8.10
CA SER A 223 12.92 14.00 7.64
C SER A 223 13.24 15.28 8.44
N ILE A 224 13.49 15.15 9.75
CA ILE A 224 13.87 16.27 10.61
C ILE A 224 15.29 16.72 10.29
N GLU A 225 16.21 15.77 10.08
CA GLU A 225 17.58 16.09 9.66
C GLU A 225 17.60 16.88 8.34
N LEU A 226 16.78 16.49 7.36
CA LEU A 226 16.67 17.20 6.09
C LEU A 226 16.14 18.62 6.26
N LEU A 227 15.09 18.83 7.08
CA LEU A 227 14.58 20.15 7.39
C LEU A 227 15.63 21.03 8.09
N GLN A 228 16.38 20.47 9.04
CA GLN A 228 17.47 21.19 9.74
C GLN A 228 18.62 21.57 8.81
N GLN A 229 18.86 20.79 7.76
CA GLN A 229 19.84 21.09 6.71
C GLN A 229 19.32 22.12 5.68
N GLY A 230 18.08 22.58 5.82
CA GLY A 230 17.47 23.58 4.95
C GLY A 230 16.85 23.01 3.67
N TYR A 231 16.71 21.69 3.55
CA TYR A 231 16.00 21.09 2.42
C TYR A 231 14.49 21.30 2.54
N GLY A 232 13.82 21.44 1.40
CA GLY A 232 12.37 21.44 1.26
C GLY A 232 11.97 20.88 -0.11
N GLY A 233 10.74 20.39 -0.24
CA GLY A 233 10.24 19.80 -1.48
C GLY A 233 10.87 18.45 -1.81
N ARG A 234 11.33 17.71 -0.78
CA ARG A 234 11.96 16.40 -0.94
C ARG A 234 11.03 15.29 -0.46
N CYS A 235 11.10 14.12 -1.08
CA CYS A 235 10.53 12.88 -0.54
C CYS A 235 11.64 11.98 -0.04
N VAL A 236 11.41 11.28 1.08
CA VAL A 236 12.33 10.29 1.65
C VAL A 236 11.96 8.91 1.12
N GLY A 237 12.96 8.09 0.83
CA GLY A 237 12.79 6.70 0.44
C GLY A 237 13.84 5.79 1.07
N ILE A 238 13.67 4.49 0.89
CA ILE A 238 14.73 3.50 1.08
C ILE A 238 15.07 2.91 -0.28
N GLN A 239 16.35 2.92 -0.67
CA GLN A 239 16.82 2.31 -1.91
C GLN A 239 18.08 1.52 -1.63
N ASN A 240 18.07 0.23 -1.98
CA ASN A 240 19.17 -0.70 -1.71
C ASN A 240 19.63 -0.62 -0.23
N GLU A 241 18.66 -0.69 0.70
CA GLU A 241 18.86 -0.62 2.16
C GLU A 241 19.38 0.72 2.71
N LYS A 242 19.52 1.75 1.86
CA LYS A 242 19.98 3.08 2.25
C LYS A 242 18.83 4.08 2.23
N LEU A 243 18.78 4.95 3.24
CA LEU A 243 17.87 6.09 3.19
C LEU A 243 18.38 7.07 2.14
N VAL A 244 17.45 7.52 1.31
CA VAL A 244 17.68 8.45 0.20
C VAL A 244 16.63 9.55 0.25
N HIS A 245 16.86 10.63 -0.48
CA HIS A 245 15.85 11.65 -0.69
C HIS A 245 15.94 12.22 -2.10
N HIS A 246 14.78 12.43 -2.72
CA HIS A 246 14.65 12.90 -4.11
C HIS A 246 13.83 14.18 -4.17
N ASP A 247 13.87 14.91 -5.29
CA ASP A 247 12.89 15.99 -5.48
C ASP A 247 11.53 15.34 -5.67
N ILE A 248 10.49 15.94 -5.10
CA ILE A 248 9.13 15.38 -5.23
C ILE A 248 8.70 15.30 -6.70
N ILE A 249 9.11 16.23 -7.57
CA ILE A 249 8.76 16.19 -9.00
C ILE A 249 9.50 15.03 -9.66
N ASP A 250 10.82 14.95 -9.49
CA ASP A 250 11.66 13.91 -10.09
C ASP A 250 11.28 12.49 -9.65
N ALA A 251 10.64 12.35 -8.48
CA ALA A 251 10.14 11.06 -8.01
C ALA A 251 8.76 10.70 -8.57
N ILE A 252 7.96 11.66 -9.04
CA ILE A 252 6.59 11.42 -9.53
C ILE A 252 6.55 11.38 -11.08
N GLU A 253 7.46 12.09 -11.75
CA GLU A 253 7.60 12.13 -13.22
C GLU A 253 8.58 11.07 -13.75
#